data_AF-A0A0A7ICY6-F1
#
_entry.id   AF-A0A0A7ICY6-F1
#
_cell.length_a   1.000
_cell.length_b   1.000
_cell.length_c   1.000
_cell.angle_alpha   90.00
_cell.angle_beta   90.00
_cell.angle_gamma   90.00
#
_symmetry.space_group_name_H-M   'P 1'
#
loop_
_entity.id
_entity.type
_entity.pdbx_description
1 polymer ?
#
loop_
_entity_poly.entity_id
_entity_poly.type
_entity_poly.pdbx_seq_one_letter_code
_entity_poly.pdbx_strand_id
1 'polypeptide(L)' 'MSIKATERSHKFTFMPSQLQPVTDEQELAAIYRRTGVYPYPKAKQEWITQEVKRLQESDEDFDTEQLAKQYDSLKADGKL' A
#
# COMPACT_ATOMS: atom_id res chain seq x y z
N MET A 1 -28.68 -11.24 -27.50
CA MET A 1 -28.49 -11.59 -26.08
C MET A 1 -27.63 -10.51 -25.43
N SER A 2 -28.22 -9.67 -24.57
CA SER A 2 -27.50 -8.59 -23.87
C SER A 2 -27.09 -9.10 -22.50
N ILE A 3 -25.79 -9.27 -22.27
CA ILE A 3 -25.23 -9.60 -20.96
C ILE A 3 -25.38 -8.35 -20.10
N LYS A 4 -26.22 -8.42 -19.05
CA LYS A 4 -26.45 -7.30 -18.13
C LYS A 4 -25.11 -6.86 -17.53
N ALA A 5 -24.87 -5.55 -17.45
CA ALA A 5 -23.63 -4.97 -16.92
C ALA A 5 -23.23 -5.51 -15.52
N THR A 6 -24.22 -5.98 -14.74
CA THR A 6 -24.04 -6.62 -13.44
C THR A 6 -23.22 -7.91 -13.49
N GLU A 7 -23.25 -8.70 -14.58
CA GLU A 7 -22.45 -9.93 -14.68
C GLU A 7 -20.98 -9.66 -15.02
N ARG A 8 -20.66 -8.47 -15.55
CA ARG A 8 -19.28 -8.09 -15.89
C ARG A 8 -18.46 -7.67 -14.67
N SER A 9 -19.09 -7.17 -13.60
CA SER A 9 -18.36 -6.67 -12.42
C SER A 9 -17.75 -7.79 -11.58
N HIS A 10 -18.37 -8.97 -11.53
CA HIS A 10 -17.88 -10.09 -10.70
C HIS A 10 -16.62 -10.77 -11.25
N LYS A 11 -16.27 -10.58 -12.53
CA LYS A 11 -15.04 -11.15 -13.12
C LYS A 11 -13.77 -10.38 -12.76
N PHE A 12 -13.88 -9.10 -12.48
CA PHE A 12 -12.72 -8.21 -12.30
C PHE A 12 -12.63 -7.60 -10.90
N THR A 13 -13.61 -7.86 -10.05
CA THR A 13 -13.65 -7.33 -8.67
C THR A 13 -13.78 -8.49 -7.71
N PHE A 14 -12.82 -8.63 -6.80
CA PHE A 14 -12.93 -9.56 -5.69
C PHE A 14 -14.09 -9.13 -4.78
N MET A 15 -14.98 -10.07 -4.44
CA MET A 15 -15.99 -9.82 -3.42
C MET A 15 -15.29 -9.72 -2.05
N PRO A 16 -15.79 -8.91 -1.10
CA PRO A 16 -15.14 -8.69 0.20
C PRO A 16 -14.83 -9.96 1.02
N SER A 17 -15.55 -11.07 0.78
CA SER A 17 -15.33 -12.37 1.43
C SER A 17 -14.38 -13.32 0.67
N GLN A 18 -13.92 -12.94 -0.52
CA GLN A 18 -13.05 -13.76 -1.36
C GLN A 18 -11.55 -13.52 -1.11
N LEU A 19 -11.21 -12.46 -0.37
CA LEU A 19 -9.83 -12.16 -0.01
C LEU A 19 -9.58 -12.59 1.42
N GLN A 20 -8.69 -13.57 1.59
CA GLN A 20 -8.12 -13.88 2.90
C GLN A 20 -6.79 -13.14 3.03
N PRO A 21 -6.57 -12.40 4.14
CA PRO A 21 -5.28 -11.79 4.39
C PRO A 21 -4.24 -12.88 4.59
N VAL A 22 -3.11 -12.78 3.89
CA VAL A 22 -1.95 -13.63 4.16
C VAL A 22 -1.31 -13.13 5.45
N THR A 23 -1.50 -13.87 6.54
CA THR A 23 -0.95 -13.54 7.87
C THR A 23 0.21 -14.44 8.28
N ASP A 24 0.48 -15.51 7.53
CA ASP A 24 1.59 -16.42 7.79
C ASP A 24 2.93 -15.76 7.41
N GLU A 25 3.85 -15.69 8.36
CA GLU A 25 5.15 -15.02 8.17
C GLU A 25 6.05 -15.75 7.17
N GLN A 26 5.96 -17.08 7.07
CA GLN A 26 6.76 -17.85 6.12
C GLN A 26 6.27 -17.64 4.69
N GLU A 27 4.96 -17.60 4.49
CA GLU A 27 4.34 -17.28 3.22
C GLU A 27 4.67 -15.85 2.77
N LEU A 28 4.59 -14.87 3.69
CA LEU A 28 5.02 -13.50 3.42
C LEU A 28 6.51 -13.44 3.04
N ALA A 29 7.38 -14.11 3.77
CA ALA A 29 8.81 -14.16 3.46
C ALA A 29 9.08 -14.79 2.08
N ALA A 30 8.33 -15.84 1.71
CA ALA A 30 8.42 -16.46 0.39
C ALA A 30 7.95 -15.50 -0.71
N ILE A 31 6.86 -14.77 -0.49
CA ILE A 31 6.37 -13.73 -1.41
C ILE A 31 7.43 -12.64 -1.60
N TYR A 32 7.98 -12.08 -0.51
CA TYR A 32 8.99 -11.03 -0.61
C TYR A 32 10.25 -11.49 -1.34
N ARG A 33 10.70 -12.72 -1.09
CA ARG A 33 11.83 -13.32 -1.84
C ARG A 33 11.52 -13.50 -3.32
N ARG A 34 10.30 -13.92 -3.64
CA ARG A 34 9.87 -14.18 -5.03
C ARG A 34 9.71 -12.88 -5.82
N THR A 35 9.14 -11.84 -5.21
CA THR A 35 8.87 -10.57 -5.88
C THR A 35 10.05 -9.60 -5.81
N GLY A 36 10.96 -9.79 -4.85
CA GLY A 36 12.02 -8.83 -4.52
C GLY A 36 11.49 -7.54 -3.88
N VAL A 37 10.20 -7.45 -3.62
CA VAL A 37 9.54 -6.27 -3.03
C VAL A 37 9.37 -6.51 -1.54
N TYR A 38 10.05 -5.70 -0.75
CA TYR A 38 9.98 -5.74 0.71
C TYR A 38 9.23 -4.51 1.22
N PRO A 39 8.38 -4.66 2.25
CA PRO A 39 7.75 -3.51 2.88
C PRO A 39 8.80 -2.60 3.50
N TYR A 40 8.48 -1.30 3.60
CA TYR A 40 9.33 -0.36 4.33
C TYR A 40 9.45 -0.76 5.80
N PRO A 41 10.55 -0.39 6.48
CA PRO A 41 10.66 -0.51 7.93
C PRO A 41 9.47 0.14 8.62
N LYS A 42 8.98 -0.47 9.71
CA LYS A 42 7.74 -0.08 10.40
C LYS A 42 7.63 1.43 10.64
N ALA A 43 8.68 2.06 11.19
CA ALA A 43 8.69 3.50 11.47
C ALA A 43 8.55 4.37 10.21
N LYS A 44 9.15 3.95 9.10
CA LYS A 44 9.03 4.65 7.80
C LYS A 44 7.62 4.49 7.25
N GLN A 45 7.08 3.28 7.30
CA GLN A 45 5.72 3.00 6.86
C GLN A 45 4.68 3.80 7.66
N GLU A 46 4.81 3.84 8.99
CA GLU A 46 3.93 4.61 9.87
C GLU A 46 3.97 6.11 9.57
N TRP A 47 5.16 6.67 9.36
CA TRP A 47 5.32 8.07 8.99
C TRP A 47 4.66 8.38 7.64
N ILE A 48 4.90 7.54 6.61
CA ILE A 48 4.27 7.71 5.28
C ILE A 48 2.74 7.64 5.41
N THR A 49 2.20 6.70 6.19
CA THR A 49 0.75 6.58 6.40
C THR A 49 0.16 7.82 7.06
N GLN A 50 0.85 8.43 8.03
CA GLN A 50 0.42 9.67 8.67
C GLN A 50 0.44 10.84 7.68
N GLU A 51 1.50 10.96 6.87
CA GLU A 51 1.64 12.05 5.91
C GLU A 51 0.62 11.94 4.76
N VAL A 52 0.38 10.74 4.24
CA VAL A 52 -0.69 10.48 3.26
C VAL A 52 -2.04 10.90 3.81
N LYS A 53 -2.34 10.56 5.07
CA LYS A 53 -3.60 10.95 5.70
C LYS A 53 -3.73 12.48 5.79
N ARG A 54 -2.67 13.19 6.17
CA ARG A 54 -2.65 14.66 6.22
C ARG A 54 -2.91 15.29 4.85
N LEU A 55 -2.27 14.76 3.80
CA LEU A 55 -2.41 15.25 2.43
C LEU A 55 -3.82 15.00 1.88
N GLN A 56 -4.39 13.81 2.16
CA GLN A 56 -5.79 13.51 1.82
C GLN A 56 -6.78 14.45 2.51
N GLU A 57 -6.57 14.76 3.79
CA GLU A 57 -7.41 15.71 4.52
C GLU A 57 -7.32 17.14 3.97
N SER A 58 -6.22 17.46 3.28
CA SER A 58 -5.94 18.78 2.70
C SER A 58 -6.26 18.88 1.20
N ASP A 59 -6.79 17.81 0.59
CA ASP A 59 -7.00 17.67 -0.86
C ASP A 59 -5.73 17.96 -1.70
N GLU A 60 -4.56 17.59 -1.14
CA GLU A 60 -3.27 17.72 -1.79
C GLU A 60 -2.90 16.40 -2.50
N ASP A 61 -2.39 16.52 -3.73
CA ASP A 61 -1.82 15.37 -4.46
C ASP A 61 -0.59 14.82 -3.73
N PHE A 62 -0.44 13.50 -3.74
CA PHE A 62 0.69 12.83 -3.11
C PHE A 62 1.21 11.63 -3.92
N ASP A 63 2.50 11.36 -3.77
CA ASP A 63 3.19 10.19 -4.31
C ASP A 63 3.92 9.49 -3.16
N THR A 64 3.63 8.21 -2.96
CA THR A 64 4.18 7.43 -1.84
C THR A 64 5.68 7.16 -1.95
N GLU A 65 6.24 7.11 -3.17
CA GLU A 65 7.70 7.01 -3.39
C GLU A 65 8.39 8.33 -3.07
N GLN A 66 7.77 9.47 -3.39
CA GLN A 66 8.30 10.78 -3.03
C GLN A 66 8.28 10.98 -1.51
N LEU A 67 7.19 10.61 -0.84
CA LEU A 67 7.11 10.62 0.62
C LEU A 67 8.18 9.72 1.27
N ALA A 68 8.44 8.55 0.68
CA ALA A 68 9.50 7.68 1.15
C ALA A 68 10.89 8.32 1.06
N LYS A 69 11.19 9.06 -0.01
CA LYS A 69 12.46 9.83 -0.15
C LYS A 69 12.52 11.02 0.81
N GLN A 70 11.40 11.67 1.05
CA GLN A 70 11.28 12.76 2.01
C GLN A 70 11.57 12.27 3.44
N TYR A 71 11.01 11.12 3.83
CA TYR A 71 11.33 10.48 5.10
C TYR A 71 12.85 10.24 5.25
N ASP A 72 13.48 9.65 4.23
CA ASP A 72 14.92 9.35 4.27
C ASP A 72 15.75 10.64 4.41
N SER A 73 15.35 11.70 3.71
CA SER A 73 16.03 13.01 3.77
C SER A 73 15.87 13.66 5.16
N LEU A 74 14.66 13.67 5.71
CA LEU A 74 14.38 14.22 7.04
C LEU A 74 15.12 13.45 8.14
N LYS A 75 15.22 12.13 8.00
CA LYS A 75 15.98 11.28 8.93
C LYS A 75 17.48 11.52 8.83
N ALA A 76 18.02 11.69 7.61
CA ALA A 76 19.42 12.04 7.39
C ALA A 76 19.77 13.42 7.98
N ASP A 77 18.82 14.36 7.92
CA ASP A 77 18.92 15.69 8.51
C ASP A 77 18.73 15.72 10.04
N GLY A 78 18.40 14.58 10.67
CA GLY A 78 18.12 14.50 12.11
C GLY A 78 16.83 15.18 12.55
N LYS A 79 15.89 15.40 11.63
CA LYS A 79 14.58 16.01 11.89
C LYS A 79 13.50 14.98 12.23
N LEU A 80 13.82 13.68 12.10
CA LEU A 80 13.00 12.52 12.45
C LEU A 80 13.80 11.51 13.28
#